data_AF-A0A094P5B3-F1
#
_entry.id   AF-A0A094P5B3-F1
#
_cell.length_a   1.000
_cell.length_b   1.000
_cell.length_c   1.000
_cell.angle_alpha   90.00
_cell.angle_beta   90.00
_cell.angle_gamma   90.00
#
_symmetry.space_group_name_H-M   'P 1'
#
loop_
_entity.id
_entity.type
_entity.pdbx_description
1 polymer ?
#
loop_
_entity_poly.entity_id
_entity_poly.type
_entity_poly.pdbx_seq_one_letter_code
_entity_poly.pdbx_strand_id
1 'polypeptide(L)'
;MPRSAILLPLIGLIIGWALFMAASFSDLFVQPVYDDQGMWVNDGPSVKASTYLYLSGIAIFSILSMQSLRMAARHRQSVGVDEPLTKAAYRFANLTVIIGLAGSVVFGIATFLGAFNRFGGDEPLGDRLLGIYAPIIIAAALVVVIILVAFVFRSDQPESTAQEKAGLSDRQKALGLGYATPVIAGALAIVFGLVVYDITRTTLEAWVWVVIQVIIATGIILGTRFARLAKAEKPAPPKPRTALASGAWNLNFVLSIVFGAVVSVMAFTFGAASFEALRDYNFEYAGWEIKPFTLGWFLGDFAPGLVLILLVTIGLYATITERHRTPESIT
;
A
#
# COMPACT_ATOMS: atom_id res chain seq x y z
N MET A 1 -3.63 -22.03 14.84
CA MET A 1 -4.00 -21.38 13.57
C MET A 1 -4.00 -19.83 13.57
N PRO A 2 -4.33 -19.06 14.63
CA PRO A 2 -4.28 -17.57 14.55
C PRO A 2 -2.86 -16.99 14.35
N ARG A 3 -1.82 -17.71 14.78
CA ARG A 3 -0.41 -17.34 14.53
C ARG A 3 -0.08 -17.26 13.03
N SER A 4 -0.63 -18.17 12.22
CA SER A 4 -0.43 -18.15 10.76
C SER A 4 -1.05 -16.92 10.09
N ALA A 5 -2.19 -16.45 10.61
CA ALA A 5 -2.81 -15.21 10.14
C ALA A 5 -1.94 -13.99 10.48
N ILE A 6 -1.26 -13.97 11.63
CA ILE A 6 -0.34 -12.87 12.00
C ILE A 6 0.93 -12.89 11.15
N LEU A 7 1.42 -14.07 10.74
CA LEU A 7 2.64 -14.20 9.95
C LEU A 7 2.49 -13.67 8.51
N LEU A 8 1.33 -13.88 7.88
CA LEU A 8 1.16 -13.53 6.45
C LEU A 8 1.44 -12.05 6.12
N PRO A 9 0.90 -11.04 6.84
CA PRO A 9 1.23 -9.65 6.58
C PRO A 9 2.70 -9.32 6.82
N LEU A 10 3.33 -9.99 7.79
CA LEU A 10 4.75 -9.80 8.11
C LEU A 10 5.67 -10.41 7.05
N ILE A 11 5.32 -11.57 6.51
CA ILE A 11 5.98 -12.16 5.34
C ILE A 11 5.82 -11.21 4.15
N GLY A 12 4.61 -10.68 3.94
CA GLY A 12 4.37 -9.68 2.90
C GLY A 12 5.19 -8.42 3.09
N LEU A 13 5.42 -7.98 4.32
CA LEU A 13 6.25 -6.81 4.63
C LEU A 13 7.71 -7.06 4.25
N ILE A 14 8.26 -8.24 4.58
CA ILE A 14 9.63 -8.62 4.19
C ILE A 14 9.77 -8.72 2.68
N ILE A 15 8.83 -9.40 2.00
CA ILE A 15 8.86 -9.52 0.53
C ILE A 15 8.72 -8.16 -0.13
N GLY A 16 7.81 -7.31 0.38
CA GLY A 16 7.65 -5.94 -0.08
C GLY A 16 8.92 -5.13 0.06
N TRP A 17 9.59 -5.21 1.22
CA TRP A 17 10.87 -4.56 1.45
C TRP A 17 11.94 -5.05 0.46
N ALA A 18 12.08 -6.37 0.28
CA ALA A 18 13.05 -6.94 -0.66
C ALA A 18 12.80 -6.48 -2.11
N LEU A 19 11.54 -6.39 -2.53
CA LEU A 19 11.19 -5.88 -3.86
C LEU A 19 11.46 -4.39 -4.02
N PHE A 20 11.29 -3.60 -2.95
CA PHE A 20 11.70 -2.19 -2.95
C PHE A 20 13.22 -2.05 -3.03
N MET A 21 13.99 -2.93 -2.39
CA MET A 21 15.46 -2.96 -2.54
C MET A 21 15.86 -3.34 -3.96
N ALA A 22 15.21 -4.33 -4.55
CA ALA A 22 15.41 -4.70 -5.95
C ALA A 22 15.05 -3.55 -6.90
N ALA A 23 13.99 -2.79 -6.60
CA ALA A 23 13.61 -1.61 -7.35
C ALA A 23 14.69 -0.52 -7.27
N SER A 24 15.15 -0.17 -6.06
CA SER A 24 16.23 0.80 -5.84
C SER A 24 17.53 0.37 -6.50
N PHE A 25 17.87 -0.92 -6.45
CA PHE A 25 19.00 -1.48 -7.20
C PHE A 25 18.83 -1.29 -8.71
N SER A 26 17.66 -1.59 -9.27
CA SER A 26 17.40 -1.44 -10.70
C SER A 26 17.49 0.03 -11.15
N ASP A 27 17.10 0.98 -10.30
CA ASP A 27 17.19 2.42 -10.56
C ASP A 27 18.64 2.93 -10.61
N LEU A 28 19.63 2.17 -10.13
CA LEU A 28 21.04 2.54 -10.32
C LEU A 28 21.44 2.59 -11.79
N PHE A 29 20.78 1.81 -12.65
CA PHE A 29 21.13 1.67 -14.05
C PHE A 29 20.32 2.60 -14.97
N VAL A 30 19.42 3.41 -14.41
CA VAL A 30 18.54 4.32 -15.15
C VAL A 30 19.17 5.69 -15.21
N GLN A 31 19.95 5.97 -16.27
CA GLN A 31 20.62 7.26 -16.43
C GLN A 31 19.69 8.35 -17.00
N PRO A 32 19.88 9.62 -16.60
CA PRO A 32 19.26 10.76 -17.27
C PRO A 32 19.78 10.92 -18.70
N VAL A 33 18.93 11.46 -19.58
CA VAL A 33 19.24 11.74 -20.98
C VAL A 33 19.49 13.24 -21.15
N TYR A 34 20.57 13.57 -21.85
CA TYR A 34 20.95 14.93 -22.22
C TYR A 34 21.01 15.05 -23.74
N ASP A 35 20.77 16.24 -24.27
CA ASP A 35 20.92 16.52 -25.69
C ASP A 35 22.38 16.79 -26.10
N ASP A 36 22.62 17.01 -27.39
CA ASP A 36 23.94 17.31 -27.95
C ASP A 36 24.57 18.61 -27.40
N GLN A 37 23.76 19.47 -26.76
CA GLN A 37 24.20 20.71 -26.12
C GLN A 37 24.46 20.53 -24.62
N GLY A 38 24.30 19.30 -24.10
CA GLY A 38 24.46 18.98 -22.68
C GLY A 38 23.30 19.43 -21.80
N MET A 39 22.17 19.82 -22.40
CA MET A 39 20.97 20.21 -21.66
C MET A 39 20.18 18.97 -21.26
N TRP A 40 19.65 18.98 -20.03
CA TRP A 40 18.82 17.89 -19.51
C TRP A 40 17.54 17.76 -20.35
N VAL A 41 17.23 16.52 -20.76
CA VAL A 41 16.02 16.20 -21.54
C VAL A 41 15.02 15.44 -20.67
N ASN A 42 15.44 14.34 -20.03
CA ASN A 42 14.58 13.54 -19.15
C ASN A 42 15.37 12.65 -18.19
N ASP A 43 14.69 12.04 -17.23
CA ASP A 43 15.27 11.14 -16.22
C ASP A 43 15.39 9.67 -16.69
N GLY A 44 15.66 9.46 -17.98
CA GLY A 44 15.79 8.13 -18.58
C GLY A 44 14.48 7.56 -19.14
N PRO A 45 14.46 6.26 -19.49
CA PRO A 45 13.32 5.63 -20.16
C PRO A 45 12.04 5.70 -19.32
N SER A 46 10.89 5.86 -19.99
CA SER A 46 9.58 5.81 -19.32
C SER A 46 9.30 4.49 -18.63
N VAL A 47 9.69 3.38 -19.26
CA VAL A 47 9.46 2.03 -18.75
C VAL A 47 10.63 1.65 -17.85
N LYS A 48 10.43 1.74 -16.53
CA LYS A 48 11.44 1.40 -15.53
C LYS A 48 11.07 0.11 -14.81
N ALA A 49 12.03 -0.80 -14.67
CA ALA A 49 11.84 -2.03 -13.88
C ALA A 49 11.45 -1.71 -12.43
N SER A 50 12.04 -0.67 -11.85
CA SER A 50 11.74 -0.18 -10.50
C SER A 50 10.26 0.12 -10.28
N THR A 51 9.59 0.74 -11.25
CA THR A 51 8.16 1.07 -11.16
C THR A 51 7.32 -0.18 -10.95
N TYR A 52 7.62 -1.26 -11.68
CA TYR A 52 6.92 -2.54 -11.57
C TYR A 52 7.34 -3.34 -10.34
N LEU A 53 8.58 -3.22 -9.89
CA LEU A 53 9.06 -3.86 -8.66
C LEU A 53 8.43 -3.22 -7.42
N TYR A 54 8.34 -1.90 -7.36
CA TYR A 54 7.59 -1.17 -6.32
C TYR A 54 6.12 -1.59 -6.29
N LEU A 55 5.46 -1.60 -7.45
CA LEU A 55 4.08 -2.04 -7.59
C LEU A 55 3.89 -3.50 -7.14
N SER A 56 4.81 -4.39 -7.52
CA SER A 56 4.77 -5.80 -7.12
C SER A 56 4.94 -5.99 -5.62
N GLY A 57 5.83 -5.22 -4.99
CA GLY A 57 6.01 -5.22 -3.54
C GLY A 57 4.74 -4.81 -2.81
N ILE A 58 4.09 -3.73 -3.26
CA ILE A 58 2.81 -3.27 -2.74
C ILE A 58 1.71 -4.31 -2.96
N ALA A 59 1.65 -4.90 -4.16
CA ALA A 59 0.65 -5.90 -4.51
C ALA A 59 0.75 -7.15 -3.63
N ILE A 60 1.95 -7.72 -3.48
CA ILE A 60 2.17 -8.91 -2.66
C ILE A 60 1.85 -8.64 -1.20
N PHE A 61 2.32 -7.52 -0.64
CA PHE A 61 2.00 -7.12 0.73
C PHE A 61 0.48 -7.01 0.95
N SER A 62 -0.22 -6.37 0.01
CA SER A 62 -1.65 -6.13 0.10
C SER A 62 -2.46 -7.42 -0.05
N ILE A 63 -2.06 -8.32 -0.96
CA ILE A 63 -2.69 -9.63 -1.16
C ILE A 63 -2.50 -10.52 0.07
N LEU A 64 -1.29 -10.60 0.63
CA LEU A 64 -1.03 -11.42 1.83
C LEU A 64 -1.75 -10.85 3.06
N SER A 65 -1.85 -9.53 3.18
CA SER A 65 -2.68 -8.87 4.20
C SER A 65 -4.16 -9.21 4.06
N MET A 66 -4.68 -9.22 2.83
CA MET A 66 -6.06 -9.63 2.57
C MET A 66 -6.30 -11.10 2.90
N GLN A 67 -5.38 -11.99 2.52
CA GLN A 67 -5.48 -13.41 2.86
C GLN A 67 -5.46 -13.64 4.37
N SER A 68 -4.58 -12.94 5.08
CA SER A 68 -4.54 -12.90 6.54
C SER A 68 -5.88 -12.50 7.14
N LEU A 69 -6.50 -11.43 6.63
CA LEU A 69 -7.79 -10.95 7.11
C LEU A 69 -8.88 -12.00 6.91
N ARG A 70 -8.92 -12.66 5.75
CA ARG A 70 -9.88 -13.74 5.45
C ARG A 70 -9.67 -14.95 6.37
N MET A 71 -8.42 -15.32 6.64
CA MET A 71 -8.10 -16.41 7.56
C MET A 71 -8.53 -16.10 8.99
N ALA A 72 -8.22 -14.90 9.48
CA ALA A 72 -8.60 -14.43 10.81
C ALA A 72 -10.13 -14.32 10.95
N ALA A 73 -10.83 -13.86 9.91
CA ALA A 73 -12.30 -13.80 9.90
C ALA A 73 -12.93 -15.19 10.02
N ARG A 74 -12.49 -16.16 9.22
CA ARG A 74 -12.97 -17.56 9.29
C ARG A 74 -12.75 -18.17 10.67
N HIS A 75 -11.59 -17.93 11.28
CA HIS A 75 -11.28 -18.42 12.62
C HIS A 75 -12.17 -17.82 13.71
N ARG A 76 -12.48 -16.54 13.57
CA ARG A 76 -13.38 -15.85 14.49
C ARG A 76 -14.80 -16.42 14.48
N GLN A 77 -15.23 -17.01 13.37
CA GLN A 77 -16.52 -17.71 13.27
C GLN A 77 -16.49 -19.05 13.99
N SER A 78 -15.37 -19.79 13.92
CA SER A 78 -15.27 -21.15 14.47
C SER A 78 -15.02 -21.18 15.99
N VAL A 79 -14.23 -20.24 16.53
CA VAL A 79 -13.82 -20.24 17.95
C VAL A 79 -14.64 -19.26 18.79
N GLY A 80 -15.43 -18.39 18.15
CA GLY A 80 -16.24 -17.37 18.80
C GLY A 80 -15.57 -15.99 18.84
N VAL A 81 -16.41 -14.96 18.93
CA VAL A 81 -16.03 -13.55 18.72
C VAL A 81 -15.09 -12.98 19.79
N ASP A 82 -15.04 -13.62 20.96
CA ASP A 82 -14.38 -13.10 22.15
C ASP A 82 -12.98 -13.70 22.42
N GLU A 83 -12.49 -14.62 21.58
CA GLU A 83 -11.12 -15.15 21.71
C GLU A 83 -10.08 -14.02 21.49
N PRO A 84 -9.24 -13.68 22.50
CA PRO A 84 -8.39 -12.49 22.45
C PRO A 84 -7.38 -12.48 21.29
N LEU A 85 -6.70 -13.60 21.04
CA LEU A 85 -5.67 -13.71 20.01
C LEU A 85 -6.27 -13.61 18.60
N THR A 86 -7.40 -14.26 18.35
CA THR A 86 -8.11 -14.18 17.07
C THR A 86 -8.63 -12.77 16.79
N LYS A 87 -9.13 -12.06 17.81
CA LYS A 87 -9.50 -10.65 17.71
C LYS A 87 -8.31 -9.74 17.39
N ALA A 88 -7.16 -9.99 17.99
CA ALA A 88 -5.93 -9.24 17.70
C ALA A 88 -5.43 -9.49 16.27
N ALA A 89 -5.38 -10.76 15.84
CA ALA A 89 -5.01 -11.14 14.48
C ALA A 89 -5.92 -10.49 13.44
N TYR A 90 -7.24 -10.49 13.68
CA TYR A 90 -8.21 -9.84 12.80
C TYR A 90 -7.99 -8.33 12.68
N ARG A 91 -7.75 -7.63 13.80
CA ARG A 91 -7.48 -6.18 13.80
C ARG A 91 -6.17 -5.83 13.11
N PHE A 92 -5.13 -6.62 13.38
CA PHE A 92 -3.83 -6.47 12.73
C PHE A 92 -3.96 -6.64 11.22
N ALA A 93 -4.56 -7.73 10.76
CA ALA A 93 -4.78 -7.98 9.33
C ALA A 93 -5.61 -6.87 8.66
N ASN A 94 -6.65 -6.38 9.35
CA ASN A 94 -7.45 -5.28 8.83
C ASN A 94 -6.63 -4.00 8.68
N LEU A 95 -5.76 -3.69 9.65
CA LEU A 95 -4.85 -2.54 9.58
C LEU A 95 -3.86 -2.69 8.42
N THR A 96 -3.24 -3.86 8.26
CA THR A 96 -2.26 -4.06 7.18
C THR A 96 -2.90 -4.02 5.79
N VAL A 97 -4.15 -4.49 5.64
CA VAL A 97 -4.93 -4.27 4.40
C VAL A 97 -5.08 -2.78 4.12
N ILE A 98 -5.48 -1.98 5.10
CA ILE A 98 -5.64 -0.52 4.93
C ILE A 98 -4.31 0.13 4.52
N ILE A 99 -3.19 -0.27 5.15
CA ILE A 99 -1.86 0.22 4.82
C ILE A 99 -1.49 -0.14 3.36
N GLY A 100 -1.77 -1.37 2.91
CA GLY A 100 -1.49 -1.78 1.54
C GLY A 100 -2.32 -1.03 0.49
N LEU A 101 -3.59 -0.78 0.80
CA LEU A 101 -4.47 0.06 -0.04
C LEU A 101 -3.95 1.50 -0.11
N ALA A 102 -3.58 2.08 1.02
CA ALA A 102 -3.01 3.44 1.07
C ALA A 102 -1.69 3.51 0.28
N GLY A 103 -0.80 2.52 0.43
CA GLY A 103 0.44 2.43 -0.34
C GLY A 103 0.20 2.37 -1.85
N SER A 104 -0.82 1.62 -2.29
CA SER A 104 -1.20 1.54 -3.71
C SER A 104 -1.68 2.89 -4.27
N VAL A 105 -2.45 3.65 -3.48
CA VAL A 105 -2.91 4.99 -3.87
C VAL A 105 -1.76 5.98 -3.93
N VAL A 106 -0.89 5.99 -2.92
CA VAL A 106 0.30 6.85 -2.89
C VAL A 106 1.21 6.56 -4.08
N PHE A 107 1.43 5.28 -4.40
CA PHE A 107 2.19 4.86 -5.58
C PHE A 107 1.58 5.44 -6.87
N GLY A 108 0.28 5.28 -7.10
CA GLY A 108 -0.38 5.80 -8.30
C GLY A 108 -0.26 7.32 -8.42
N ILE A 109 -0.39 8.06 -7.32
CA ILE A 109 -0.20 9.52 -7.28
C ILE A 109 1.26 9.89 -7.56
N ALA A 110 2.22 9.18 -6.97
CA ALA A 110 3.65 9.44 -7.19
C ALA A 110 4.04 9.19 -8.66
N THR A 111 3.56 8.10 -9.27
CA THR A 111 3.76 7.82 -10.70
C THR A 111 3.13 8.90 -11.59
N PHE A 112 1.93 9.37 -11.25
CA PHE A 112 1.26 10.47 -11.95
C PHE A 112 2.04 11.78 -11.86
N LEU A 113 2.44 12.20 -10.65
CA LEU A 113 3.18 13.44 -10.44
C LEU A 113 4.54 13.40 -11.14
N GLY A 114 5.23 12.25 -11.09
CA GLY A 114 6.51 12.06 -11.78
C GLY A 114 6.40 12.14 -13.31
N ALA A 115 5.23 11.86 -13.89
CA ALA A 115 5.02 11.97 -15.33
C ALA A 115 5.08 13.42 -15.84
N PHE A 116 4.67 14.41 -15.04
CA PHE A 116 4.69 15.82 -15.45
C PHE A 116 6.09 16.42 -15.54
N ASN A 117 7.04 15.87 -14.80
CA ASN A 117 8.41 16.35 -14.83
C ASN A 117 9.14 15.99 -16.13
N ARG A 118 8.56 15.19 -17.04
CA ARG A 118 9.21 14.71 -18.29
C ARG A 118 9.04 15.68 -19.47
N PHE A 119 9.41 16.94 -19.28
CA PHE A 119 9.27 17.99 -20.30
C PHE A 119 10.02 17.66 -21.61
N GLY A 120 9.35 17.83 -22.76
CA GLY A 120 10.01 18.04 -24.06
C GLY A 120 10.23 16.83 -24.99
N GLY A 121 9.96 15.59 -24.57
CA GLY A 121 10.24 14.41 -25.41
C GLY A 121 9.12 14.01 -26.40
N ASP A 122 9.49 13.69 -27.64
CA ASP A 122 8.71 12.90 -28.60
C ASP A 122 8.68 11.41 -28.18
N GLU A 123 8.28 11.15 -26.94
CA GLU A 123 8.26 9.80 -26.40
C GLU A 123 7.13 8.98 -27.03
N PRO A 124 7.41 7.77 -27.55
CA PRO A 124 6.41 6.93 -28.18
C PRO A 124 5.23 6.64 -27.26
N LEU A 125 4.02 6.60 -27.83
CA LEU A 125 2.80 6.29 -27.09
C LEU A 125 2.91 4.96 -26.32
N GLY A 126 3.58 3.96 -26.89
CA GLY A 126 3.80 2.66 -26.24
C GLY A 126 4.55 2.76 -24.92
N ASP A 127 5.59 3.59 -24.87
CA ASP A 127 6.42 3.76 -23.67
C ASP A 127 5.67 4.52 -22.58
N ARG A 128 4.80 5.47 -22.95
CA ARG A 128 3.91 6.14 -22.00
C ARG A 128 2.85 5.18 -21.45
N LEU A 129 2.23 4.38 -22.33
CA LEU A 129 1.23 3.39 -21.94
C LEU A 129 1.80 2.39 -20.92
N LEU A 130 3.01 1.88 -21.16
CA LEU A 130 3.66 0.93 -20.26
C LEU A 130 4.33 1.62 -19.06
N GLY A 131 4.92 2.80 -19.22
CA GLY A 131 5.70 3.45 -18.17
C GLY A 131 4.84 4.21 -17.15
N ILE A 132 3.66 4.68 -17.55
CA ILE A 132 2.84 5.60 -16.75
C ILE A 132 1.43 5.06 -16.58
N TYR A 133 0.70 4.82 -17.69
CA TYR A 133 -0.72 4.47 -17.60
C TYR A 133 -0.97 3.09 -17.00
N ALA A 134 -0.25 2.07 -17.48
CA ALA A 134 -0.38 0.69 -17.02
C ALA A 134 -0.17 0.54 -15.50
N PRO A 135 0.94 1.02 -14.88
CA PRO A 135 1.12 0.88 -13.44
C PRO A 135 0.05 1.59 -12.61
N ILE A 136 -0.43 2.76 -13.04
CA ILE A 136 -1.54 3.48 -12.37
C ILE A 136 -2.83 2.68 -12.43
N ILE A 137 -3.20 2.17 -13.61
CA ILE A 137 -4.41 1.37 -13.80
C ILE A 137 -4.34 0.07 -13.00
N ILE A 138 -3.19 -0.61 -13.00
CA ILE A 138 -2.98 -1.85 -12.23
C ILE A 138 -3.09 -1.57 -10.73
N ALA A 139 -2.50 -0.47 -10.23
CA ALA A 139 -2.62 -0.08 -8.82
C ALA A 139 -4.07 0.22 -8.42
N ALA A 140 -4.82 0.94 -9.25
CA ALA A 140 -6.23 1.20 -9.02
C ALA A 140 -7.08 -0.08 -9.04
N ALA A 141 -6.83 -0.97 -10.01
CA ALA A 141 -7.50 -2.27 -10.11
C ALA A 141 -7.22 -3.13 -8.88
N LEU A 142 -5.98 -3.16 -8.39
CA LEU A 142 -5.60 -3.85 -7.15
C LEU A 142 -6.42 -3.34 -5.96
N VAL A 143 -6.53 -2.02 -5.78
CA VAL A 143 -7.31 -1.42 -4.69
C VAL A 143 -8.78 -1.85 -4.77
N VAL A 144 -9.39 -1.77 -5.96
CA VAL A 144 -10.77 -2.18 -6.18
C VAL A 144 -10.96 -3.66 -5.86
N VAL A 145 -10.10 -4.53 -6.39
CA VAL A 145 -10.17 -5.99 -6.15
C VAL A 145 -10.07 -6.31 -4.66
N ILE A 146 -9.10 -5.73 -3.96
CA ILE A 146 -8.91 -5.99 -2.53
C ILE A 146 -10.11 -5.49 -1.73
N ILE A 147 -10.64 -4.31 -2.04
CA ILE A 147 -11.83 -3.78 -1.37
C ILE A 147 -13.02 -4.73 -1.55
N LEU A 148 -13.29 -5.15 -2.78
CA LEU A 148 -14.41 -6.04 -3.09
C LEU A 148 -14.25 -7.39 -2.38
N VAL A 149 -13.07 -8.00 -2.45
CA VAL A 149 -12.82 -9.33 -1.86
C VAL A 149 -12.74 -9.28 -0.34
N ALA A 150 -12.13 -8.25 0.26
CA ALA A 150 -11.92 -8.16 1.70
C ALA A 150 -13.18 -7.71 2.46
N PHE A 151 -13.97 -6.78 1.88
CA PHE A 151 -15.05 -6.11 2.61
C PHE A 151 -16.46 -6.37 2.05
N VAL A 152 -16.59 -6.67 0.75
CA VAL A 152 -17.91 -6.82 0.11
C VAL A 152 -18.33 -8.28 0.02
N PHE A 153 -17.48 -9.15 -0.52
CA PHE A 153 -17.75 -10.58 -0.69
C PHE A 153 -17.43 -11.41 0.58
N ARG A 154 -17.57 -10.80 1.76
CA ARG A 154 -17.20 -11.43 3.04
C ARG A 154 -18.28 -12.40 3.49
N SER A 155 -17.94 -13.68 3.64
CA SER A 155 -18.85 -14.79 3.98
C SER A 155 -19.24 -14.87 5.47
N ASP A 156 -19.13 -13.76 6.20
CA ASP A 156 -19.16 -13.74 7.66
C ASP A 156 -20.29 -12.92 8.30
N GLN A 157 -21.28 -12.56 7.50
CA GLN A 157 -22.56 -12.12 8.03
C GLN A 157 -23.49 -13.33 8.13
N PRO A 158 -24.19 -13.52 9.27
CA PRO A 158 -25.23 -14.54 9.36
C PRO A 158 -26.31 -14.16 8.36
N GLU A 159 -26.40 -14.92 7.27
CA GLU A 159 -27.46 -14.73 6.29
C GLU A 159 -28.80 -14.96 6.97
N SER A 160 -29.66 -13.94 6.96
CA SER A 160 -31.08 -14.15 7.23
C SER A 160 -31.59 -15.13 6.18
N THR A 161 -31.99 -16.30 6.65
CA THR A 161 -32.57 -17.40 5.88
C THR A 161 -33.66 -16.88 4.93
N ALA A 162 -33.37 -16.73 3.63
CA ALA A 162 -34.36 -16.66 2.53
C ALA A 162 -33.78 -16.29 1.15
N GLN A 163 -32.60 -15.65 1.04
CA GLN A 163 -32.09 -15.16 -0.25
C GLN A 163 -30.95 -16.03 -0.81
N GLU A 164 -31.21 -17.33 -0.86
CA GLU A 164 -30.36 -18.27 -1.57
C GLU A 164 -30.76 -18.24 -3.05
N LYS A 165 -29.81 -17.85 -3.92
CA LYS A 165 -29.78 -17.99 -5.39
C LYS A 165 -30.39 -16.86 -6.25
N ALA A 166 -29.74 -15.69 -6.29
CA ALA A 166 -29.39 -14.96 -7.52
C ALA A 166 -28.85 -13.54 -7.23
N GLY A 167 -27.54 -13.35 -7.33
CA GLY A 167 -26.89 -12.03 -7.37
C GLY A 167 -26.49 -11.42 -6.02
N LEU A 168 -25.71 -10.34 -6.10
CA LEU A 168 -25.28 -9.57 -4.93
C LEU A 168 -26.48 -8.97 -4.18
N SER A 169 -26.48 -9.08 -2.85
CA SER A 169 -27.47 -8.37 -2.02
C SER A 169 -27.36 -6.86 -2.21
N ASP A 170 -28.45 -6.12 -2.02
CA ASP A 170 -28.44 -4.66 -2.19
C ASP A 170 -27.47 -3.97 -1.22
N ARG A 171 -27.29 -4.56 -0.03
CA ARG A 171 -26.24 -4.14 0.93
C ARG A 171 -24.84 -4.34 0.37
N GLN A 172 -24.55 -5.50 -0.22
CA GLN A 172 -23.23 -5.76 -0.82
C GLN A 172 -22.98 -4.87 -2.03
N LYS A 173 -23.98 -4.64 -2.88
CA LYS A 173 -23.87 -3.67 -3.99
C LYS A 173 -23.56 -2.27 -3.46
N ALA A 174 -24.31 -1.81 -2.46
CA ALA A 174 -24.09 -0.49 -1.85
C ALA A 174 -22.73 -0.37 -1.15
N LEU A 175 -22.25 -1.42 -0.47
CA LEU A 175 -20.91 -1.46 0.13
C LEU A 175 -19.82 -1.40 -0.95
N GLY A 176 -19.92 -2.21 -2.00
CA GLY A 176 -18.96 -2.23 -3.08
C GLY A 176 -18.88 -0.90 -3.80
N LEU A 177 -20.04 -0.31 -4.14
CA LEU A 177 -20.09 1.04 -4.72
C LEU A 177 -19.55 2.10 -3.75
N GLY A 178 -19.86 2.00 -2.46
CA GLY A 178 -19.41 2.95 -1.44
C GLY A 178 -17.89 3.02 -1.31
N TYR A 179 -17.22 1.88 -1.33
CA TYR A 179 -15.76 1.83 -1.21
C TYR A 179 -15.02 2.02 -2.56
N ALA A 180 -15.55 1.48 -3.66
CA ALA A 180 -14.85 1.50 -4.95
C ALA A 180 -15.03 2.83 -5.71
N THR A 181 -16.18 3.50 -5.59
CA THR A 181 -16.49 4.70 -6.39
C THR A 181 -15.46 5.82 -6.24
N PRO A 182 -15.00 6.21 -5.02
CA PRO A 182 -13.99 7.25 -4.87
C PRO A 182 -12.65 6.87 -5.51
N VAL A 183 -12.26 5.59 -5.42
CA VAL A 183 -11.01 5.08 -6.00
C VAL A 183 -11.05 5.12 -7.52
N ILE A 184 -12.14 4.63 -8.11
CA ILE A 184 -12.33 4.63 -9.57
C ILE A 184 -12.34 6.07 -10.10
N ALA A 185 -13.04 6.97 -9.41
CA ALA A 185 -13.05 8.38 -9.78
C ALA A 185 -11.64 9.01 -9.70
N GLY A 186 -10.86 8.70 -8.66
CA GLY A 186 -9.48 9.14 -8.54
C GLY A 186 -8.59 8.63 -9.68
N ALA A 187 -8.70 7.36 -10.03
CA ALA A 187 -7.96 6.77 -11.16
C ALA A 187 -8.35 7.42 -12.50
N LEU A 188 -9.64 7.62 -12.75
CA LEU A 188 -10.14 8.30 -13.95
C LEU A 188 -9.65 9.75 -14.03
N ALA A 189 -9.67 10.47 -12.91
CA ALA A 189 -9.16 11.84 -12.81
C ALA A 189 -7.66 11.92 -13.14
N ILE A 190 -6.87 11.00 -12.60
CA ILE A 190 -5.43 10.88 -12.88
C ILE A 190 -5.19 10.60 -14.37
N VAL A 191 -5.86 9.59 -14.93
CA VAL A 191 -5.73 9.23 -16.36
C VAL A 191 -6.16 10.38 -17.26
N PHE A 192 -7.27 11.06 -16.93
CA PHE A 192 -7.73 12.23 -17.66
C PHE A 192 -6.68 13.35 -17.65
N GLY A 193 -6.10 13.67 -16.50
CA GLY A 193 -5.04 14.66 -16.38
C GLY A 193 -3.83 14.34 -17.26
N LEU A 194 -3.42 13.07 -17.31
CA LEU A 194 -2.36 12.61 -18.20
C LEU A 194 -2.74 12.75 -19.67
N VAL A 195 -3.94 12.33 -20.06
CA VAL A 195 -4.38 12.42 -21.46
C VAL A 195 -4.42 13.87 -21.94
N VAL A 196 -4.91 14.81 -21.11
CA VAL A 196 -4.90 16.23 -21.45
C VAL A 196 -3.46 16.72 -21.62
N TYR A 197 -2.56 16.37 -20.69
CA TYR A 197 -1.14 16.70 -20.79
C TYR A 197 -0.49 16.13 -22.06
N ASP A 198 -0.81 14.88 -22.43
CA ASP A 198 -0.28 14.22 -23.63
C ASP A 198 -0.70 14.95 -24.91
N ILE A 199 -1.94 15.48 -24.95
CA ILE A 199 -2.49 16.20 -26.11
C ILE A 199 -1.95 17.62 -26.19
N THR A 200 -1.91 18.35 -25.06
CA THR A 200 -1.53 19.77 -25.08
C THR A 200 -0.03 19.99 -25.05
N ARG A 201 0.75 19.01 -24.53
CA ARG A 201 2.21 19.10 -24.32
C ARG A 201 2.64 20.31 -23.48
N THR A 202 1.73 20.87 -22.68
CA THR A 202 1.97 22.01 -21.79
C THR A 202 1.78 21.59 -20.32
N THR A 203 2.26 22.41 -19.39
CA THR A 203 1.83 22.29 -17.99
C THR A 203 0.30 22.33 -17.91
N LEU A 204 -0.28 21.56 -16.98
CA LEU A 204 -1.72 21.54 -16.80
C LEU A 204 -2.21 22.92 -16.40
N GLU A 205 -3.07 23.50 -17.24
CA GLU A 205 -3.74 24.76 -16.92
C GLU A 205 -4.57 24.62 -15.64
N ALA A 206 -4.71 25.70 -14.88
CA ALA A 206 -5.49 25.72 -13.63
C ALA A 206 -6.90 25.15 -13.81
N TRP A 207 -7.55 25.37 -14.97
CA TRP A 207 -8.87 24.81 -15.26
C TRP A 207 -8.87 23.29 -15.40
N VAL A 208 -7.80 22.66 -15.91
CA VAL A 208 -7.70 21.20 -15.96
C VAL A 208 -7.61 20.63 -14.54
N TRP A 209 -6.88 21.29 -13.65
CA TRP A 209 -6.86 20.93 -12.23
C TRP A 209 -8.24 21.03 -11.59
N VAL A 210 -9.01 22.08 -11.89
CA VAL A 210 -10.40 22.20 -11.41
C VAL A 210 -11.24 21.01 -11.87
N VAL A 211 -11.15 20.60 -13.14
CA VAL A 211 -11.87 19.42 -13.66
C VAL A 211 -11.47 18.13 -12.93
N ILE A 212 -10.17 17.92 -12.72
CA ILE A 212 -9.65 16.78 -11.93
C ILE A 212 -10.27 16.76 -10.53
N GLN A 213 -10.29 17.91 -9.83
CA GLN A 213 -10.88 18.02 -8.49
C GLN A 213 -12.38 17.77 -8.48
N VAL A 214 -13.12 18.21 -9.52
CA VAL A 214 -14.56 17.95 -9.66
C VAL A 214 -14.84 16.46 -9.82
N ILE A 215 -14.05 15.72 -10.62
CA ILE A 215 -14.19 14.27 -10.79
C ILE A 215 -13.98 13.57 -9.44
N ILE A 216 -12.90 13.92 -8.72
CA ILE A 216 -12.58 13.35 -7.40
C ILE A 216 -13.69 13.66 -6.39
N ALA A 217 -14.10 14.92 -6.28
CA ALA A 217 -15.16 15.35 -5.36
C ALA A 217 -16.48 14.61 -5.64
N THR A 218 -16.85 14.45 -6.90
CA THR A 218 -18.03 13.69 -7.31
C THR A 218 -17.93 12.24 -6.87
N GLY A 219 -16.78 11.59 -7.09
CA GLY A 219 -16.53 10.23 -6.63
C GLY A 219 -16.65 10.06 -5.11
N ILE A 220 -16.09 10.99 -4.34
CA ILE A 220 -16.19 11.01 -2.87
C ILE A 220 -17.64 11.16 -2.42
N ILE A 221 -18.39 12.09 -3.03
CA ILE A 221 -19.80 12.35 -2.68
C ILE A 221 -20.65 11.11 -2.98
N LEU A 222 -20.51 10.52 -4.16
CA LEU A 222 -21.24 9.32 -4.56
C LEU A 222 -20.88 8.12 -3.66
N GLY A 223 -19.59 7.87 -3.42
CA GLY A 223 -19.14 6.83 -2.50
C GLY A 223 -19.72 7.00 -1.09
N THR A 224 -19.75 8.24 -0.58
CA THR A 224 -20.33 8.56 0.72
C THR A 224 -21.85 8.34 0.76
N ARG A 225 -22.56 8.58 -0.36
CA ARG A 225 -24.00 8.27 -0.46
C ARG A 225 -24.24 6.76 -0.41
N PHE A 226 -23.49 5.97 -1.19
CA PHE A 226 -23.61 4.51 -1.18
C PHE A 226 -23.21 3.90 0.17
N ALA A 227 -22.16 4.40 0.83
CA ALA A 227 -21.76 3.96 2.16
C ALA A 227 -22.83 4.24 3.23
N ARG A 228 -23.59 5.34 3.10
CA ARG A 228 -24.73 5.64 3.99
C ARG A 228 -25.87 4.63 3.81
N LEU A 229 -26.20 4.27 2.56
CA LEU A 229 -27.21 3.25 2.27
C LEU A 229 -26.85 1.90 2.89
N ALA A 230 -25.57 1.54 2.93
CA ALA A 230 -25.09 0.30 3.53
C ALA A 230 -25.11 0.26 5.07
N LYS A 231 -25.25 1.42 5.75
CA LYS A 231 -25.07 1.56 7.21
C LYS A 231 -26.38 1.73 7.98
N ALA A 232 -27.55 1.53 7.35
CA ALA A 232 -28.86 1.82 7.95
C ALA A 232 -29.29 0.91 9.14
N GLU A 233 -28.38 0.15 9.75
CA GLU A 233 -28.65 -0.61 10.98
C GLU A 233 -28.27 0.18 12.23
N LYS A 234 -29.16 0.16 13.23
CA LYS A 234 -29.00 0.86 14.52
C LYS A 234 -27.66 0.48 15.18
N PRO A 235 -26.86 1.46 15.66
CA PRO A 235 -25.62 1.18 16.35
C PRO A 235 -25.86 0.31 17.59
N ALA A 236 -25.07 -0.75 17.78
CA ALA A 236 -25.09 -1.51 19.03
C ALA A 236 -24.68 -0.60 20.20
N PRO A 237 -25.31 -0.75 21.39
CA PRO A 237 -25.06 0.12 22.53
C PRO A 237 -23.57 0.09 22.94
N PRO A 238 -23.00 1.25 23.32
CA PRO A 238 -21.59 1.36 23.68
C PRO A 238 -21.30 0.49 24.91
N LYS A 239 -20.34 -0.46 24.78
CA LYS A 239 -19.90 -1.29 25.91
C LYS A 239 -19.24 -0.41 26.98
N PRO A 240 -19.52 -0.65 28.29
CA PRO A 240 -18.91 0.11 29.38
C PRO A 240 -17.39 -0.08 29.40
N ARG A 241 -16.65 1.02 29.58
CA ARG A 241 -15.18 1.05 29.60
C ARG A 241 -14.68 0.84 31.04
N THR A 242 -14.21 -0.35 31.38
CA THR A 242 -13.54 -0.61 32.68
C THR A 242 -12.08 -0.17 32.60
N ALA A 243 -11.74 0.96 33.21
CA ALA A 243 -10.55 1.74 32.86
C ALA A 243 -9.26 1.45 33.67
N LEU A 244 -9.29 0.84 34.85
CA LEU A 244 -8.20 1.07 35.82
C LEU A 244 -7.07 0.02 35.88
N ALA A 245 -7.26 -1.23 35.45
CA ALA A 245 -6.16 -2.22 35.35
C ALA A 245 -5.41 -2.17 34.00
N SER A 246 -5.77 -1.22 33.12
CA SER A 246 -5.44 -1.25 31.69
C SER A 246 -4.28 -0.33 31.26
N GLY A 247 -3.73 0.49 32.16
CA GLY A 247 -2.79 1.56 31.82
C GLY A 247 -1.48 1.08 31.18
N ALA A 248 -0.70 0.26 31.90
CA ALA A 248 0.57 -0.27 31.40
C ALA A 248 0.39 -1.17 30.16
N TRP A 249 -0.69 -1.95 30.14
CA TRP A 249 -1.01 -2.86 29.04
C TRP A 249 -1.42 -2.13 27.75
N ASN A 250 -2.14 -1.02 27.87
CA ASN A 250 -2.48 -0.15 26.73
C ASN A 250 -1.27 0.67 26.26
N LEU A 251 -0.41 1.12 27.18
CA LEU A 251 0.79 1.88 26.86
C LEU A 251 1.78 1.05 26.02
N ASN A 252 2.10 -0.17 26.45
CA ASN A 252 2.97 -1.08 25.68
C ASN A 252 2.39 -1.40 24.30
N PHE A 253 1.07 -1.48 24.18
CA PHE A 253 0.41 -1.67 22.89
C PHE A 253 0.60 -0.48 21.95
N VAL A 254 0.36 0.75 22.43
CA VAL A 254 0.58 1.96 21.63
C VAL A 254 2.04 2.06 21.23
N LEU A 255 2.97 1.80 22.16
CA LEU A 255 4.40 1.81 21.87
C LEU A 255 4.77 0.80 20.80
N SER A 256 4.22 -0.42 20.84
CA SER A 256 4.46 -1.44 19.82
C SER A 256 3.94 -1.06 18.42
N ILE A 257 2.82 -0.33 18.34
CA ILE A 257 2.32 0.20 17.06
C ILE A 257 3.25 1.27 16.53
N VAL A 258 3.63 2.23 17.39
CA VAL A 258 4.52 3.34 17.00
C VAL A 258 5.88 2.79 16.56
N PHE A 259 6.46 1.88 17.34
CA PHE A 259 7.67 1.16 17.00
C PHE A 259 7.53 0.43 15.67
N GLY A 260 6.44 -0.34 15.48
CA GLY A 260 6.13 -1.06 14.25
C GLY A 260 6.12 -0.15 13.02
N ALA A 261 5.42 0.98 13.11
CA ALA A 261 5.30 1.92 12.02
C ALA A 261 6.63 2.63 11.72
N VAL A 262 7.25 3.23 12.74
CA VAL A 262 8.48 4.03 12.60
C VAL A 262 9.64 3.17 12.10
N VAL A 263 9.87 2.01 12.71
CA VAL A 263 10.97 1.12 12.34
C VAL A 263 10.78 0.56 10.94
N SER A 264 9.53 0.25 10.53
CA SER A 264 9.27 -0.15 9.15
C SER A 264 9.63 0.97 8.17
N VAL A 265 9.18 2.21 8.41
CA VAL A 265 9.52 3.35 7.54
C VAL A 265 11.03 3.57 7.46
N MET A 266 11.73 3.50 8.61
CA MET A 266 13.20 3.61 8.64
C MET A 266 13.87 2.48 7.85
N ALA A 267 13.39 1.24 7.96
CA ALA A 267 13.95 0.11 7.24
C ALA A 267 13.88 0.29 5.71
N PHE A 268 12.75 0.78 5.20
CA PHE A 268 12.58 1.10 3.78
C PHE A 268 13.46 2.29 3.36
N THR A 269 13.49 3.34 4.19
CA THR A 269 14.24 4.57 3.88
C THR A 269 15.74 4.31 3.86
N PHE A 270 16.29 3.65 4.87
CA PHE A 270 17.72 3.32 4.96
C PHE A 270 18.12 2.33 3.87
N GLY A 271 17.28 1.33 3.61
CA GLY A 271 17.48 0.42 2.50
C GLY A 271 17.59 1.14 1.15
N ALA A 272 16.64 2.01 0.82
CA ALA A 272 16.66 2.79 -0.43
C ALA A 272 17.85 3.75 -0.49
N ALA A 273 18.15 4.46 0.60
CA ALA A 273 19.28 5.39 0.70
C ALA A 273 20.63 4.70 0.52
N SER A 274 20.75 3.43 0.92
CA SER A 274 21.99 2.66 0.71
C SER A 274 22.31 2.49 -0.77
N PHE A 275 21.30 2.30 -1.64
CA PHE A 275 21.53 2.24 -3.08
C PHE A 275 21.84 3.63 -3.63
N GLU A 276 21.14 4.66 -3.16
CA GLU A 276 21.46 6.04 -3.56
C GLU A 276 22.92 6.42 -3.26
N ALA A 277 23.48 5.95 -2.13
CA ALA A 277 24.89 6.17 -1.78
C ALA A 277 25.89 5.51 -2.75
N LEU A 278 25.46 4.54 -3.56
CA LEU A 278 26.27 3.95 -4.62
C LEU A 278 26.35 4.81 -5.88
N ARG A 279 25.51 5.84 -6.02
CA ARG A 279 25.64 6.78 -7.14
C ARG A 279 26.78 7.74 -6.88
N ASP A 280 27.71 7.82 -7.82
CA ASP A 280 28.76 8.82 -7.86
C ASP A 280 28.38 9.93 -8.84
N TYR A 281 28.01 11.09 -8.29
CA TYR A 281 27.67 12.26 -9.09
C TYR A 281 28.95 13.07 -9.30
N ASN A 282 29.66 12.82 -10.40
CA ASN A 282 30.83 13.60 -10.79
C ASN A 282 30.43 14.73 -11.76
N PHE A 283 31.10 15.88 -11.67
CA PHE A 283 30.89 17.02 -12.56
C PHE A 283 31.50 16.82 -13.95
N GLU A 284 32.33 15.79 -14.13
CA GLU A 284 33.05 15.51 -15.39
C GLU A 284 32.19 14.78 -16.43
N TYR A 285 31.05 14.20 -16.05
CA TYR A 285 30.13 13.53 -16.97
C TYR A 285 28.67 13.74 -16.56
N ALA A 286 27.76 13.58 -17.52
CA ALA A 286 26.33 13.73 -17.29
C ALA A 286 25.75 12.41 -16.71
N GLY A 287 25.14 12.46 -15.53
CA GLY A 287 24.57 11.29 -14.85
C GLY A 287 25.36 10.87 -13.61
N TRP A 288 25.47 9.55 -13.37
CA TRP A 288 26.25 9.00 -12.26
C TRP A 288 26.98 7.71 -12.64
N GLU A 289 28.13 7.45 -12.03
CA GLU A 289 28.74 6.12 -12.03
C GLU A 289 28.25 5.31 -10.83
N ILE A 290 28.34 3.99 -10.93
CA ILE A 290 27.95 3.08 -9.84
C ILE A 290 29.21 2.66 -9.09
N LYS A 291 29.31 3.07 -7.83
CA LYS A 291 30.38 2.66 -6.92
C LYS A 291 30.34 1.14 -6.70
N PRO A 292 31.50 0.48 -6.51
CA PRO A 292 31.54 -0.94 -6.26
C PRO A 292 30.86 -1.30 -4.94
N PHE A 293 30.22 -2.47 -4.89
CA PHE A 293 29.70 -3.06 -3.66
C PHE A 293 30.85 -3.46 -2.75
N THR A 294 31.02 -2.74 -1.64
CA THR A 294 32.07 -3.03 -0.64
C THR A 294 31.47 -3.62 0.63
N LEU A 295 32.32 -4.23 1.46
CA LEU A 295 31.90 -4.66 2.80
C LEU A 295 31.49 -3.47 3.68
N GLY A 296 32.12 -2.30 3.48
CA GLY A 296 31.77 -1.07 4.17
C GLY A 296 30.36 -0.61 3.83
N TRP A 297 30.01 -0.60 2.55
CA TRP A 297 28.63 -0.33 2.09
C TRP A 297 27.63 -1.32 2.68
N PHE A 298 27.94 -2.62 2.62
CA PHE A 298 27.01 -3.64 3.10
C PHE A 298 26.74 -3.48 4.60
N LEU A 299 27.77 -3.33 5.43
CA LEU A 299 27.61 -3.26 6.88
C LEU A 299 27.17 -1.88 7.38
N GLY A 300 27.64 -0.81 6.74
CA GLY A 300 27.40 0.57 7.14
C GLY A 300 26.08 1.13 6.62
N ASP A 301 25.74 0.84 5.36
CA ASP A 301 24.62 1.51 4.67
C ASP A 301 23.42 0.55 4.50
N PHE A 302 23.64 -0.66 3.97
CA PHE A 302 22.55 -1.58 3.64
C PHE A 302 22.03 -2.39 4.85
N ALA A 303 22.94 -2.98 5.63
CA ALA A 303 22.60 -3.87 6.74
C ALA A 303 21.71 -3.22 7.81
N PRO A 304 21.83 -1.92 8.16
CA PRO A 304 20.89 -1.28 9.07
C PRO A 304 19.43 -1.41 8.61
N GLY A 305 19.15 -1.17 7.31
CA GLY A 305 17.81 -1.37 6.75
C GLY A 305 17.32 -2.82 6.88
N LEU A 306 18.20 -3.79 6.58
CA LEU A 306 17.91 -5.21 6.70
C LEU A 306 17.65 -5.65 8.16
N VAL A 307 18.46 -5.17 9.10
CA VAL A 307 18.29 -5.50 10.52
C VAL A 307 16.98 -4.90 11.05
N LEU A 308 16.65 -3.66 10.68
CA LEU A 308 15.40 -3.01 11.08
C LEU A 308 14.16 -3.74 10.56
N ILE A 309 14.17 -4.22 9.31
CA ILE A 309 13.01 -4.96 8.77
C ILE A 309 12.81 -6.32 9.48
N LEU A 310 13.90 -6.99 9.86
CA LEU A 310 13.83 -8.23 10.63
C LEU A 310 13.37 -7.97 12.07
N LEU A 311 13.92 -6.94 12.71
CA LEU A 311 13.62 -6.55 14.08
C LEU A 311 12.17 -6.11 14.24
N VAL A 312 11.61 -5.34 13.30
CA VAL A 312 10.20 -4.96 13.33
C VAL A 312 9.29 -6.15 13.11
N THR A 313 9.67 -7.07 12.22
CA THR A 313 8.89 -8.29 11.94
C THR A 313 8.83 -9.19 13.17
N ILE A 314 9.98 -9.47 13.79
CA ILE A 314 10.07 -10.29 15.01
C ILE A 314 9.36 -9.59 16.17
N GLY A 315 9.60 -8.28 16.35
CA GLY A 315 9.01 -7.49 17.44
C GLY A 315 7.48 -7.43 17.36
N LEU A 316 6.90 -7.21 16.18
CA LEU A 316 5.46 -7.21 15.99
C LEU A 316 4.87 -8.61 16.21
N TYR A 317 5.51 -9.65 15.67
CA TYR A 317 5.06 -11.03 15.88
C TYR A 317 5.06 -11.41 17.36
N ALA A 318 6.18 -11.18 18.06
CA ALA A 318 6.34 -11.47 19.47
C ALA A 318 5.32 -10.67 20.30
N THR A 319 5.16 -9.37 20.05
CA THR A 319 4.24 -8.53 20.83
C THR A 319 2.78 -8.98 20.68
N ILE A 320 2.35 -9.32 19.46
CA ILE A 320 0.98 -9.78 19.23
C ILE A 320 0.75 -11.16 19.87
N THR A 321 1.74 -12.05 19.82
CA THR A 321 1.58 -13.43 20.30
C THR A 321 1.76 -13.55 21.82
N GLU A 322 2.77 -12.94 22.42
CA GLU A 322 3.01 -12.95 23.87
C GLU A 322 1.86 -12.31 24.63
N ARG A 323 1.31 -11.20 24.11
CA ARG A 323 0.21 -10.47 24.76
C ARG A 323 -1.06 -11.31 24.98
N HIS A 324 -1.23 -12.36 24.20
CA HIS A 324 -2.43 -13.20 24.23
C HIS A 324 -2.10 -14.66 24.57
N ARG A 325 -0.94 -14.94 25.16
CA ARG A 325 -0.66 -16.26 25.76
C ARG A 325 -1.52 -16.47 26.99
N THR A 326 -2.05 -17.69 27.14
CA THR A 326 -2.77 -18.12 28.34
C THR A 326 -1.78 -18.59 29.43
N PRO A 327 -2.07 -18.35 30.72
CA PRO A 327 -1.14 -18.64 31.82
C PRO A 327 -0.69 -20.11 31.96
N GLU A 328 -1.46 -21.07 31.45
CA GLU A 328 -1.16 -22.51 31.51
C GLU A 328 0.09 -22.92 30.71
N SER A 329 0.65 -22.05 29.86
CA SER A 329 1.85 -22.36 29.07
C SER A 329 3.16 -21.83 29.68
N ILE A 330 3.15 -21.42 30.95
CA ILE A 330 4.31 -20.82 31.65
C ILE A 330 4.99 -21.82 32.61
N THR A 331 4.47 -23.05 32.70
CA THR A 331 5.10 -24.16 33.44
C THR A 331 5.92 -25.06 32.53
#